data_AF-A0A1F4HR75-F1
#
_entry.id   AF-A0A1F4HR75-F1
#
_cell.length_a   1.000
_cell.length_b   1.000
_cell.length_c   1.000
_cell.angle_alpha   90.00
_cell.angle_beta   90.00
_cell.angle_gamma   90.00
#
_symmetry.space_group_name_H-M   'P 1'
#
loop_
_entity.id
_entity.type
_entity.pdbx_description
1 polymer ?
#
loop_
_entity_poly.entity_id
_entity_poly.type
_entity_poly.pdbx_seq_one_letter_code
_entity_poly.pdbx_strand_id
1 'polypeptide(L)'
;MDQNERVSADTLKLYAQRDTLNLYELACLAHDADPEQVALGVQAELSTRWREVHGTSRRPTMAESGELTNAMPEIYLGPVIGLTLKALCIATGGTFQRAVPIGQARRLLGALALDLPLELRCPPERPADTGTTKASDAVPPRRPVQRQTAQEEAILAKLRELEFDPLALPGPPRLGALSPAKQPTRAALGFSRDVMDKAWKRLRATRRIVDAKG
;
A
#
# COMPACT_ATOMS: atom_id res chain seq x y z
N MET A 1 18.39 24.44 2.52
CA MET A 1 18.47 23.30 1.57
C MET A 1 17.31 23.49 0.62
N ASP A 2 17.46 24.38 -0.35
CA ASP A 2 16.36 24.84 -1.23
C ASP A 2 16.64 24.45 -2.67
N GLN A 3 16.81 23.15 -2.90
CA GLN A 3 16.89 22.56 -4.24
C GLN A 3 16.18 21.20 -4.22
N ASN A 4 14.89 21.18 -3.84
CA ASN A 4 14.05 20.11 -4.36
C ASN A 4 13.82 20.48 -5.83
N GLU A 5 14.56 19.82 -6.73
CA GLU A 5 14.28 19.89 -8.15
C GLU A 5 12.81 19.55 -8.35
N ARG A 6 12.10 20.50 -8.99
CA ARG A 6 10.70 20.31 -9.35
C ARG A 6 10.56 19.02 -10.15
N VAL A 7 9.57 18.23 -9.81
CA VAL A 7 9.28 17.00 -10.56
C VAL A 7 9.00 17.34 -12.03
N SER A 8 9.68 16.66 -12.95
CA SER A 8 9.52 16.92 -14.37
C SER A 8 8.15 16.43 -14.87
N ALA A 9 7.63 17.04 -15.94
CA ALA A 9 6.38 16.60 -16.56
C ALA A 9 6.44 15.14 -17.07
N ASP A 10 7.61 14.69 -17.52
CA ASP A 10 7.79 13.31 -17.98
C ASP A 10 7.82 12.33 -16.81
N THR A 11 8.44 12.70 -15.69
CA THR A 11 8.35 11.95 -14.42
C THR A 11 6.89 11.83 -13.98
N LEU A 12 6.12 12.92 -14.02
CA LEU A 12 4.69 12.90 -13.68
C LEU A 12 3.88 11.97 -14.58
N LYS A 13 4.15 11.93 -15.89
CA LYS A 13 3.50 10.98 -16.82
C LYS A 13 3.79 9.52 -16.45
N LEU A 14 5.02 9.19 -16.05
CA LEU A 14 5.37 7.84 -15.59
C LEU A 14 4.57 7.45 -14.35
N TYR A 15 4.42 8.36 -13.39
CA TYR A 15 3.60 8.12 -12.20
C TYR A 15 2.10 8.05 -12.52
N ALA A 16 1.60 8.81 -13.50
CA ALA A 16 0.21 8.77 -13.94
C ALA A 16 -0.19 7.44 -14.58
N GLN A 17 0.76 6.72 -15.19
CA GLN A 17 0.55 5.40 -15.78
C GLN A 17 0.47 4.28 -14.73
N ARG A 18 0.85 4.54 -13.47
CA ARG A 18 0.85 3.53 -12.40
C ARG A 18 -0.54 3.40 -11.79
N ASP A 19 -0.97 2.18 -11.48
CA ASP A 19 -2.24 1.95 -10.77
C ASP A 19 -2.15 2.34 -9.28
N THR A 20 -0.93 2.38 -8.72
CA THR A 20 -0.67 2.60 -7.30
C THR A 20 0.56 3.45 -7.06
N LEU A 21 0.49 4.28 -6.01
CA LEU A 21 1.59 5.06 -5.47
C LEU A 21 1.82 4.63 -4.02
N ASN A 22 3.06 4.58 -3.56
CA ASN A 22 3.32 4.47 -2.12
C ASN A 22 3.14 5.82 -1.41
N LEU A 23 3.00 5.83 -0.08
CA LEU A 23 2.72 7.06 0.66
C LEU A 23 3.88 8.06 0.58
N TYR A 24 5.11 7.57 0.48
CA TYR A 24 6.30 8.40 0.27
C TYR A 24 6.22 9.15 -1.08
N GLU A 25 6.02 8.43 -2.18
CA GLU A 25 5.82 9.00 -3.52
C GLU A 25 4.67 10.00 -3.50
N LEU A 26 3.56 9.66 -2.85
CA LEU A 26 2.41 10.55 -2.72
C LEU A 26 2.75 11.85 -1.98
N ALA A 27 3.50 11.78 -0.88
CA ALA A 27 3.92 12.95 -0.11
C ALA A 27 4.87 13.85 -0.93
N CYS A 28 5.84 13.27 -1.63
CA CYS A 28 6.75 14.02 -2.50
C CYS A 28 5.99 14.72 -3.64
N LEU A 29 5.13 13.98 -4.35
CA LEU A 29 4.38 14.51 -5.50
C LEU A 29 3.36 15.59 -5.09
N ALA A 30 2.80 15.51 -3.89
CA ALA A 30 1.92 16.54 -3.34
C ALA A 30 2.63 17.89 -3.12
N HIS A 31 3.96 17.86 -3.00
CA HIS A 31 4.81 19.02 -2.78
C HIS A 31 5.74 19.32 -3.96
N ASP A 32 5.37 18.84 -5.16
CA ASP A 32 6.10 19.11 -6.41
C ASP A 32 7.57 18.63 -6.40
N ALA A 33 7.88 17.67 -5.54
CA ALA A 33 9.22 17.12 -5.35
C ALA A 33 9.36 15.77 -6.06
N ASP A 34 10.48 15.56 -6.75
CA ASP A 34 10.79 14.27 -7.37
C ASP A 34 11.10 13.21 -6.29
N PRO A 35 10.30 12.12 -6.19
CA PRO A 35 10.53 11.08 -5.19
C PRO A 35 11.91 10.42 -5.28
N GLU A 36 12.50 10.31 -6.47
CA GLU A 36 13.82 9.69 -6.65
C GLU A 36 14.94 10.59 -6.14
N GLN A 37 14.88 11.88 -6.48
CA GLN A 37 15.88 12.86 -6.01
C GLN A 37 15.82 13.04 -4.50
N VAL A 38 14.61 13.10 -3.93
CA VAL A 38 14.44 13.15 -2.47
C VAL A 38 15.03 11.89 -1.82
N ALA A 39 14.85 10.71 -2.43
CA ALA A 39 15.38 9.46 -1.87
C ALA A 39 16.92 9.43 -1.90
N LEU A 40 17.52 9.92 -2.99
CA LEU A 40 18.97 10.05 -3.11
C LEU A 40 19.54 11.01 -2.06
N GLY A 41 18.89 12.17 -1.87
CA GLY A 41 19.26 13.14 -0.84
C GLY A 41 19.18 12.56 0.57
N VAL A 42 18.07 11.89 0.90
CA VAL A 42 17.86 11.19 2.17
C VAL A 42 18.94 10.14 2.39
N GLN A 43 19.26 9.33 1.38
CA GLN A 43 20.26 8.28 1.50
C GLN A 43 21.68 8.85 1.72
N ALA A 44 22.00 9.97 1.08
CA ALA A 44 23.26 10.68 1.29
C ALA A 44 23.36 11.25 2.70
N GLU A 45 22.30 11.89 3.21
CA GLU A 45 22.26 12.42 4.58
C GLU A 45 22.32 11.30 5.62
N LEU A 46 21.52 10.24 5.45
CA LEU A 46 21.55 9.06 6.32
C LEU A 46 22.95 8.45 6.37
N SER A 47 23.60 8.29 5.21
CA SER A 47 24.97 7.74 5.16
C SER A 47 25.98 8.62 5.89
N THR A 48 25.83 9.94 5.82
CA THR A 48 26.69 10.89 6.54
C THR A 48 26.48 10.77 8.05
N ARG A 49 25.23 10.87 8.53
CA ARG A 49 24.92 10.76 9.96
C ARG A 49 25.27 9.38 10.53
N TRP A 50 25.06 8.33 9.75
CA TRP A 50 25.42 6.97 10.17
C TRP A 50 26.92 6.84 10.44
N ARG A 51 27.75 7.45 9.60
CA ARG A 51 29.20 7.50 9.80
C ARG A 51 29.59 8.29 11.04
N GLU A 52 28.91 9.41 11.31
CA GLU A 52 29.14 10.23 12.50
C GLU A 52 28.80 9.47 13.79
N VAL A 53 27.66 8.78 13.84
CA VAL A 53 27.19 8.08 15.04
C VAL A 53 27.98 6.80 15.31
N HIS A 54 28.27 6.02 14.26
CA HIS A 54 28.85 4.68 14.41
C HIS A 54 30.35 4.61 14.10
N GLY A 55 30.97 5.72 13.66
CA GLY A 55 32.39 5.77 13.29
C GLY A 55 32.76 4.82 12.14
N THR A 56 31.78 4.39 11.34
CA THR A 56 31.96 3.36 10.31
C THR A 56 31.59 3.87 8.92
N SER A 57 32.37 3.44 7.92
CA SER A 57 32.07 3.65 6.51
C SER A 57 31.01 2.70 5.96
N ARG A 58 30.56 1.71 6.76
CA ARG A 58 29.46 0.82 6.38
C ARG A 58 28.18 1.65 6.21
N ARG A 59 27.52 1.48 5.07
CA ARG A 59 26.20 2.08 4.83
C ARG A 59 25.11 1.33 5.60
N PRO A 60 24.08 2.04 6.10
CA PRO A 60 22.90 1.39 6.66
C PRO A 60 22.22 0.51 5.60
N THR A 61 21.68 -0.62 6.04
CA THR A 61 20.85 -1.48 5.20
C THR A 61 19.54 -0.79 4.85
N MET A 62 18.83 -1.31 3.84
CA MET A 62 17.51 -0.77 3.47
C MET A 62 16.48 -0.87 4.59
N ALA A 63 16.57 -1.90 5.43
CA ALA A 63 15.70 -2.05 6.59
C ALA A 63 16.00 -0.98 7.65
N GLU A 64 17.27 -0.79 8.01
CA GLU A 64 17.71 0.23 8.99
C GLU A 64 17.36 1.65 8.52
N SER A 65 17.61 1.96 7.25
CA SER A 65 17.22 3.25 6.66
C SER A 65 15.71 3.46 6.71
N GLY A 66 14.94 2.42 6.36
CA GLY A 66 13.48 2.50 6.39
C GLY A 66 12.91 2.68 7.81
N GLU A 67 13.53 2.08 8.82
CA GLU A 67 13.13 2.27 10.21
C GLU A 67 13.41 3.71 10.69
N LEU A 68 14.61 4.24 10.40
CA LEU A 68 14.98 5.62 10.74
C LEU A 68 14.08 6.65 10.07
N THR A 69 13.80 6.48 8.77
CA THR A 69 12.92 7.40 8.03
C THR A 69 11.46 7.30 8.50
N ASN A 70 10.98 6.11 8.90
CA ASN A 70 9.65 5.98 9.50
C ASN A 70 9.58 6.66 10.88
N ALA A 71 10.64 6.58 11.67
CA ALA A 71 10.67 7.14 13.02
C ALA A 71 10.68 8.68 13.01
N MET A 72 11.43 9.29 12.08
CA MET A 72 11.63 10.75 12.05
C MET A 72 11.61 11.29 10.61
N PRO A 73 10.48 11.18 9.90
CA PRO A 73 10.40 11.62 8.51
C PRO A 73 10.66 13.11 8.36
N GLU A 74 10.34 13.94 9.36
CA GLU A 74 10.58 15.39 9.34
C GLU A 74 12.06 15.77 9.31
N ILE A 75 12.92 14.91 9.89
CA ILE A 75 14.37 15.13 9.93
C ILE A 75 14.99 14.86 8.57
N TYR A 76 14.56 13.78 7.91
CA TYR A 76 15.21 13.29 6.69
C TYR A 76 14.56 13.81 5.40
N LEU A 77 13.25 14.07 5.42
CA LEU A 77 12.49 14.54 4.25
C LEU A 77 12.22 16.05 4.32
N GLY A 78 12.68 16.70 5.38
CA GLY A 78 12.32 18.07 5.72
C GLY A 78 10.90 18.17 6.31
N PRO A 79 10.55 19.35 6.86
CA PRO A 79 9.35 19.53 7.65
C PRO A 79 8.06 19.34 6.83
N VAL A 80 8.04 19.81 5.58
CA VAL A 80 6.83 19.80 4.75
C VAL A 80 6.48 18.38 4.29
N ILE A 81 7.40 17.72 3.58
CA ILE A 81 7.18 16.35 3.09
C ILE A 81 7.06 15.37 4.25
N GLY A 82 7.90 15.51 5.28
CA GLY A 82 7.91 14.62 6.44
C GLY A 82 6.60 14.66 7.24
N LEU A 83 6.04 15.85 7.49
CA LEU A 83 4.76 15.98 8.19
C LEU A 83 3.59 15.43 7.36
N THR A 84 3.57 15.70 6.05
CA THR A 84 2.55 15.12 5.17
C THR A 84 2.63 13.60 5.15
N LEU A 85 3.85 13.04 5.04
CA LEU A 85 4.05 11.60 5.06
C LEU A 85 3.55 10.97 6.37
N LYS A 86 3.87 11.60 7.50
CA LYS A 86 3.40 11.16 8.82
C LYS A 86 1.88 11.18 8.91
N ALA A 87 1.23 12.23 8.44
CA ALA A 87 -0.23 12.33 8.40
C ALA A 87 -0.86 11.22 7.55
N LEU A 88 -0.26 10.92 6.38
CA LEU A 88 -0.70 9.81 5.50
C LEU A 88 -0.53 8.44 6.17
N CYS A 89 0.58 8.21 6.86
CA CYS A 89 0.82 6.98 7.61
C CYS A 89 -0.22 6.79 8.73
N ILE A 90 -0.54 7.86 9.48
CA ILE A 90 -1.59 7.85 10.51
C ILE A 90 -2.96 7.55 9.88
N ALA A 91 -3.33 8.26 8.82
CA ALA A 91 -4.63 8.10 8.16
C ALA A 91 -4.85 6.71 7.56
N THR A 92 -3.77 6.00 7.22
CA THR A 92 -3.85 4.66 6.61
C THR A 92 -3.51 3.53 7.57
N GLY A 93 -2.99 3.83 8.77
CA GLY A 93 -2.44 2.84 9.70
C GLY A 93 -1.31 2.02 9.08
N GLY A 94 -0.40 2.67 8.34
CA GLY A 94 0.66 2.01 7.58
C GLY A 94 2.01 2.71 7.67
N THR A 95 3.01 2.11 7.01
CA THR A 95 4.35 2.69 6.82
C THR A 95 4.40 3.48 5.50
N PHE A 96 5.44 4.29 5.30
CA PHE A 96 5.56 5.09 4.08
C PHE A 96 5.62 4.26 2.79
N GLN A 97 6.05 2.99 2.87
CA GLN A 97 6.11 2.07 1.74
C GLN A 97 4.74 1.52 1.33
N ARG A 98 3.69 1.80 2.10
CA ARG A 98 2.34 1.31 1.80
C ARG A 98 1.86 1.84 0.46
N ALA A 99 1.65 0.92 -0.48
CA ALA A 99 1.00 1.23 -1.74
C ALA A 99 -0.49 1.54 -1.55
N VAL A 100 -0.96 2.62 -2.17
CA VAL A 100 -2.36 3.02 -2.26
C VAL A 100 -2.76 3.20 -3.72
N PRO A 101 -3.97 2.77 -4.12
CA PRO A 101 -4.48 3.07 -5.47
C PRO A 101 -4.58 4.58 -5.70
N ILE A 102 -4.35 5.07 -6.93
CA ILE A 102 -4.42 6.51 -7.25
C ILE A 102 -5.76 7.13 -6.82
N GLY A 103 -6.88 6.42 -7.02
CA GLY A 103 -8.20 6.90 -6.58
C GLY A 103 -8.32 7.06 -5.05
N GLN A 104 -7.57 6.27 -4.27
CA GLN A 104 -7.47 6.46 -2.82
C GLN A 104 -6.48 7.56 -2.46
N ALA A 105 -5.35 7.67 -3.17
CA ALA A 105 -4.35 8.72 -2.97
C ALA A 105 -4.98 10.12 -3.06
N ARG A 106 -5.85 10.35 -4.06
CA ARG A 106 -6.60 11.61 -4.21
C ARG A 106 -7.49 11.93 -3.01
N ARG A 107 -8.17 10.93 -2.45
CA ARG A 107 -9.00 11.12 -1.25
C ARG A 107 -8.17 11.43 -0.02
N LEU A 108 -7.00 10.80 0.13
CA LEU A 108 -6.11 11.05 1.25
C LEU A 108 -5.54 12.47 1.21
N LEU A 109 -5.08 12.94 0.04
CA LEU A 109 -4.62 14.32 -0.09
C LEU A 109 -5.74 15.33 0.08
N GLY A 110 -6.94 15.07 -0.46
CA GLY A 110 -8.10 15.93 -0.25
C GLY A 110 -8.46 16.09 1.23
N ALA A 111 -8.31 15.02 2.04
CA ALA A 111 -8.51 15.09 3.50
C ALA A 111 -7.44 15.93 4.22
N LEU A 112 -6.27 16.11 3.62
CA LEU A 112 -5.19 16.97 4.09
C LEU A 112 -5.24 18.38 3.48
N ALA A 113 -6.28 18.71 2.71
CA ALA A 113 -6.37 19.93 1.90
C ALA A 113 -5.15 20.13 0.97
N LEU A 114 -4.57 19.02 0.51
CA LEU A 114 -3.47 18.99 -0.46
C LEU A 114 -4.00 18.55 -1.81
N ASP A 115 -3.33 19.04 -2.84
CA ASP A 115 -3.73 18.89 -4.22
C ASP A 115 -2.68 18.05 -4.97
N LEU A 116 -3.14 17.08 -5.76
CA LEU A 116 -2.26 16.28 -6.61
C LEU A 116 -1.91 17.09 -7.88
N PRO A 117 -0.73 16.93 -8.50
CA PRO A 117 -0.45 17.49 -9.83
C PRO A 117 -1.52 17.13 -10.87
N LEU A 118 -1.85 18.05 -11.78
CA LEU A 118 -2.95 17.92 -12.76
C LEU A 118 -2.81 16.66 -13.63
N GLU A 119 -1.58 16.32 -13.98
CA GLU A 119 -1.14 15.16 -14.75
C GLU A 119 -1.55 13.85 -14.07
N LEU A 120 -1.62 13.84 -12.74
CA LEU A 120 -2.05 12.70 -11.94
C LEU A 120 -3.55 12.75 -11.60
N ARG A 121 -4.24 13.87 -11.88
CA ARG A 121 -5.70 14.02 -11.70
C ARG A 121 -6.48 13.41 -12.85
N CYS A 122 -5.93 13.40 -14.06
CA CYS A 122 -6.57 12.79 -15.21
C CYS A 122 -6.31 11.28 -15.20
N PRO A 123 -7.34 10.43 -15.31
CA PRO A 123 -7.12 9.05 -15.73
C PRO A 123 -6.37 9.09 -17.07
N PRO A 124 -5.39 8.21 -17.33
CA PRO A 124 -4.90 8.06 -18.70
C PRO A 124 -6.12 7.82 -19.59
N GLU A 125 -6.27 8.62 -20.65
CA GLU A 125 -7.32 8.43 -21.66
C GLU A 125 -7.22 6.99 -22.15
N ARG A 126 -8.08 6.11 -21.64
CA ARG A 126 -8.31 4.84 -22.29
C ARG A 126 -9.02 5.16 -23.60
N PRO A 127 -8.63 4.53 -24.73
CA PRO A 127 -9.34 4.72 -25.98
C PRO A 127 -10.84 4.50 -25.73
N ALA A 128 -11.63 5.48 -26.14
CA ALA A 128 -13.04 5.61 -25.84
C ALA A 128 -13.82 4.38 -26.32
N ASP A 129 -14.34 3.60 -25.37
CA ASP A 129 -15.40 2.65 -25.67
C ASP A 129 -16.73 3.41 -25.54
N THR A 130 -17.30 3.77 -26.69
CA THR A 130 -18.58 4.45 -26.83
C THR A 130 -19.72 3.59 -26.30
N GLY A 131 -20.39 4.05 -25.24
CA GLY A 131 -21.55 3.34 -24.66
C GLY A 131 -22.39 4.18 -23.71
N THR A 132 -23.07 5.21 -24.25
CA THR A 132 -24.40 5.74 -23.90
C THR A 132 -24.95 5.56 -22.46
N THR A 133 -24.94 6.69 -21.72
CA THR A 133 -26.05 7.36 -20.99
C THR A 133 -27.03 6.54 -20.11
N LYS A 134 -27.06 6.78 -18.78
CA LYS A 134 -27.98 7.69 -18.05
C LYS A 134 -27.88 7.53 -16.53
N ALA A 135 -28.33 8.58 -15.85
CA ALA A 135 -28.18 8.90 -14.44
C ALA A 135 -28.98 8.04 -13.45
N SER A 136 -28.51 8.13 -12.20
CA SER A 136 -29.23 8.11 -10.92
C SER A 136 -29.12 6.87 -10.03
N ASP A 137 -28.82 7.22 -8.78
CA ASP A 137 -28.93 6.53 -7.50
C ASP A 137 -27.79 5.70 -6.91
N ALA A 138 -27.56 6.00 -5.64
CA ALA A 138 -26.41 5.66 -4.85
C ALA A 138 -26.34 4.16 -4.52
N VAL A 139 -25.31 3.49 -5.04
CA VAL A 139 -24.81 2.23 -4.49
C VAL A 139 -23.27 2.35 -4.42
N PRO A 140 -22.62 2.08 -3.27
CA PRO A 140 -21.17 2.15 -3.19
C PRO A 140 -20.54 1.24 -4.26
N PRO A 141 -19.48 1.68 -4.95
CA PRO A 141 -18.93 0.94 -6.08
C PRO A 141 -18.53 -0.46 -5.64
N ARG A 142 -19.23 -1.47 -6.16
CA ARG A 142 -18.87 -2.87 -5.97
C ARG A 142 -17.47 -3.05 -6.54
N ARG A 143 -16.55 -3.58 -5.72
CA ARG A 143 -15.18 -3.90 -6.15
C ARG A 143 -15.25 -4.74 -7.43
N PRO A 144 -14.28 -4.63 -8.37
CA PRO A 144 -14.26 -5.47 -9.55
C PRO A 144 -14.32 -6.94 -9.13
N VAL A 145 -15.41 -7.63 -9.49
CA VAL A 145 -15.72 -9.00 -9.06
C VAL A 145 -14.57 -9.95 -9.38
N GLN A 146 -13.83 -9.70 -10.46
CA GLN A 146 -12.67 -10.48 -10.88
C GLN A 146 -11.54 -10.52 -9.85
N ARG A 147 -11.22 -9.39 -9.18
CA ARG A 147 -10.15 -9.36 -8.16
C ARG A 147 -10.55 -10.14 -6.90
N GLN A 148 -11.85 -10.18 -6.59
CA GLN A 148 -12.36 -10.95 -5.46
C GLN A 148 -12.24 -12.45 -5.74
N THR A 149 -12.69 -12.91 -6.91
CA THR A 149 -12.60 -14.33 -7.29
C THR A 149 -11.15 -14.80 -7.33
N ALA A 150 -10.24 -13.99 -7.89
CA ALA A 150 -8.81 -14.33 -7.92
C ALA A 150 -8.21 -14.48 -6.51
N GLN A 151 -8.58 -13.61 -5.56
CA GLN A 151 -8.12 -13.72 -4.16
C GLN A 151 -8.66 -14.99 -3.49
N GLU A 152 -9.92 -15.32 -3.74
CA GLU A 152 -10.58 -16.50 -3.17
C GLU A 152 -9.99 -17.80 -3.74
N GLU A 153 -9.74 -17.87 -5.05
CA GLU A 153 -9.06 -19.00 -5.70
C GLU A 153 -7.61 -19.15 -5.21
N ALA A 154 -6.86 -18.06 -5.06
CA ALA A 154 -5.49 -18.11 -4.53
C ALA A 154 -5.43 -18.67 -3.11
N ILE A 155 -6.42 -18.32 -2.26
CA ILE A 155 -6.54 -18.87 -0.91
C ILE A 155 -6.81 -20.38 -0.95
N LEU A 156 -7.72 -20.84 -1.81
CA LEU A 156 -8.06 -22.26 -1.91
C LEU A 156 -6.92 -23.08 -2.51
N ALA A 157 -6.23 -22.57 -3.53
CA ALA A 157 -5.05 -23.20 -4.10
C ALA A 157 -3.94 -23.33 -3.04
N LYS A 158 -3.67 -22.25 -2.29
CA LYS A 158 -2.63 -22.26 -1.26
C LYS A 158 -2.97 -23.18 -0.09
N LEU A 159 -4.25 -23.28 0.30
CA LEU A 159 -4.68 -24.24 1.31
C LEU A 159 -4.34 -25.68 0.90
N ARG A 160 -4.61 -26.05 -0.35
CA ARG A 160 -4.28 -27.38 -0.88
C ARG A 160 -2.77 -27.61 -0.97
N GLU A 161 -2.01 -26.61 -1.37
CA GLU A 161 -0.53 -26.68 -1.37
C GLU A 161 0.04 -26.89 0.03
N LEU A 162 -0.62 -26.33 1.06
CA LEU A 162 -0.27 -26.52 2.46
C LEU A 162 -0.91 -27.78 3.07
N GLU A 163 -1.43 -28.69 2.24
CA GLU A 163 -2.05 -29.95 2.62
C GLU A 163 -3.27 -29.81 3.54
N PHE A 164 -3.91 -28.64 3.56
CA PHE A 164 -5.17 -28.42 4.26
C PHE A 164 -6.35 -28.68 3.33
N ASP A 165 -7.34 -29.45 3.81
CA ASP A 165 -8.63 -29.58 3.13
C ASP A 165 -9.50 -28.33 3.40
N PRO A 166 -9.84 -27.52 2.39
CA PRO A 166 -10.70 -26.35 2.58
C PRO A 166 -12.06 -26.68 3.19
N LEU A 167 -12.59 -27.88 2.98
CA LEU A 167 -13.89 -28.31 3.49
C LEU A 167 -13.82 -28.94 4.90
N ALA A 168 -12.62 -29.12 5.44
CA ALA A 168 -12.39 -29.69 6.75
C ALA A 168 -11.20 -29.00 7.44
N LEU A 169 -11.24 -27.67 7.52
CA LEU A 169 -10.13 -26.94 8.13
C LEU A 169 -10.05 -27.20 9.63
N PRO A 170 -8.84 -27.40 10.18
CA PRO A 170 -8.66 -27.52 11.62
C PRO A 170 -9.12 -26.23 12.32
N GLY A 171 -10.06 -26.40 13.25
CA GLY A 171 -10.47 -25.34 14.16
C GLY A 171 -9.28 -24.85 14.99
N PRO A 172 -9.34 -23.62 15.53
CA PRO A 172 -8.30 -23.14 16.43
C PRO A 172 -8.22 -24.06 17.67
N PRO A 173 -7.01 -24.42 18.15
CA PRO A 173 -6.83 -25.40 19.23
C PRO A 173 -7.39 -24.92 20.58
N ARG A 174 -7.68 -23.62 20.73
CA ARG A 174 -8.35 -23.01 21.89
C ARG A 174 -9.25 -21.87 21.42
N LEU A 175 -10.32 -21.59 22.17
CA LEU A 175 -11.15 -20.40 21.94
C LEU A 175 -10.25 -19.15 22.06
N GLY A 176 -10.13 -18.38 20.97
CA GLY A 176 -9.26 -17.19 20.90
C GLY A 176 -7.85 -17.44 20.34
N ALA A 177 -7.46 -18.69 20.08
CA ALA A 177 -6.21 -18.99 19.40
C ALA A 177 -6.29 -18.74 17.88
N LEU A 178 -5.14 -18.49 17.29
CA LEU A 178 -5.00 -18.26 15.85
C LEU A 178 -5.28 -19.55 15.08
N SER A 179 -6.04 -19.46 13.99
CA SER A 179 -6.37 -20.64 13.17
C SER A 179 -5.11 -21.18 12.49
N PRO A 180 -4.80 -22.47 12.69
CA PRO A 180 -3.56 -23.08 12.20
C PRO A 180 -3.48 -23.15 10.67
N ALA A 181 -4.62 -23.15 9.96
CA ALA A 181 -4.64 -23.08 8.49
C ALA A 181 -4.59 -21.65 7.96
N LYS A 182 -5.20 -20.70 8.68
CA LYS A 182 -5.34 -19.31 8.22
C LYS A 182 -4.04 -18.53 8.25
N GLN A 183 -3.23 -18.71 9.29
CA GLN A 183 -1.95 -18.01 9.42
C GLN A 183 -0.92 -18.39 8.35
N PRO A 184 -0.60 -19.67 8.11
CA PRO A 184 0.37 -20.04 7.10
C PRO A 184 -0.11 -19.66 5.70
N THR A 185 -1.42 -19.81 5.41
CA THR A 185 -1.99 -19.36 4.13
C THR A 185 -1.82 -17.85 3.92
N ARG A 186 -2.04 -17.04 4.97
CA ARG A 186 -1.83 -15.58 4.89
C ARG A 186 -0.38 -15.23 4.67
N ALA A 187 0.52 -15.87 5.41
CA ALA A 187 1.95 -15.65 5.29
C ALA A 187 2.46 -16.01 3.89
N ALA A 188 2.02 -17.13 3.33
CA ALA A 188 2.43 -17.60 2.01
C ALA A 188 1.89 -16.75 0.84
N LEU A 189 0.73 -16.11 1.00
CA LEU A 189 0.14 -15.23 -0.01
C LEU A 189 0.55 -13.76 0.13
N GLY A 190 1.22 -13.38 1.23
CA GLY A 190 1.58 -11.99 1.52
C GLY A 190 0.37 -11.07 1.71
N PHE A 191 -0.82 -11.62 2.01
CA PHE A 191 -2.03 -10.82 2.17
C PHE A 191 -2.02 -10.05 3.48
N SER A 192 -2.51 -8.80 3.42
CA SER A 192 -2.79 -8.04 4.64
C SER A 192 -3.88 -8.74 5.47
N ARG A 193 -3.84 -8.52 6.79
CA ARG A 193 -4.81 -9.11 7.73
C ARG A 193 -6.25 -8.83 7.31
N ASP A 194 -6.57 -7.60 6.94
CA ASP A 194 -7.92 -7.21 6.55
C ASP A 194 -8.40 -7.85 5.25
N VAL A 195 -7.51 -7.99 4.26
CA VAL A 195 -7.84 -8.65 2.98
C VAL A 195 -8.11 -10.12 3.22
N MET A 196 -7.24 -10.77 4.00
CA MET A 196 -7.39 -12.16 4.39
C MET A 196 -8.67 -12.39 5.19
N ASP A 197 -8.95 -11.58 6.22
CA ASP A 197 -10.13 -11.72 7.07
C ASP A 197 -11.43 -11.57 6.26
N LYS A 198 -11.47 -10.60 5.34
CA LYS A 198 -12.63 -10.40 4.46
C LYS A 198 -12.82 -11.54 3.47
N ALA A 199 -11.75 -12.01 2.83
CA ALA A 199 -11.84 -13.14 1.89
C ALA A 199 -12.22 -14.45 2.60
N TRP A 200 -11.61 -14.71 3.76
CA TRP A 200 -11.90 -15.89 4.58
C TRP A 200 -13.36 -15.91 5.06
N LYS A 201 -13.90 -14.76 5.49
CA LYS A 201 -15.31 -14.64 5.89
C LYS A 201 -16.25 -14.94 4.72
N ARG A 202 -15.91 -14.52 3.50
CA ARG A 202 -16.71 -14.80 2.30
C ARG A 202 -16.65 -16.27 1.91
N LEU A 203 -15.47 -16.88 1.90
CA LEU A 203 -15.31 -18.32 1.63
C LEU A 203 -16.09 -19.20 2.63
N ARG A 204 -16.17 -18.79 3.90
CA ARG A 204 -17.06 -19.45 4.87
C ARG A 204 -18.54 -19.23 4.57
N ALA A 205 -18.93 -18.01 4.24
CA ALA A 205 -20.32 -17.69 3.90
C ALA A 205 -20.81 -18.48 2.66
N THR A 206 -19.94 -18.72 1.69
CA THR A 206 -20.22 -19.52 0.49
C THR A 206 -19.94 -21.02 0.67
N ARG A 207 -19.59 -21.46 1.89
CA ARG A 207 -19.25 -22.86 2.24
C ARG A 207 -18.11 -23.47 1.41
N ARG A 208 -17.26 -22.64 0.81
CA ARG A 208 -16.02 -23.08 0.14
C ARG A 208 -14.90 -23.34 1.14
N ILE A 209 -15.00 -22.73 2.33
CA ILE A 209 -14.24 -23.10 3.51
C ILE A 209 -15.22 -23.53 4.60
N VAL A 210 -14.97 -24.67 5.21
CA VAL A 210 -15.74 -25.15 6.37
C VAL A 210 -14.76 -25.51 7.47
N ASP A 211 -15.01 -24.99 8.67
CA ASP A 211 -14.24 -25.41 9.84
C ASP A 211 -14.73 -26.80 10.24
N ALA A 212 -13.80 -27.74 10.46
CA ALA A 212 -14.12 -29.02 11.04
C ALA A 212 -14.83 -28.79 12.38
N LYS A 213 -16.00 -29.41 12.56
CA LYS A 213 -16.64 -29.48 13.87
C LYS A 213 -15.71 -30.29 14.78
N GLY A 214 -14.99 -29.61 15.65
CA GLY A 214 -14.46 -30.21 16.88
C GLY A 214 -15.61 -30.53 17.83
#